data_AF-A0A928GAB4-F1
#
_entry.id   AF-A0A928GAB4-F1
#
_cell.length_a   1.000
_cell.length_b   1.000
_cell.length_c   1.000
_cell.angle_alpha   90.00
_cell.angle_beta   90.00
_cell.angle_gamma   90.00
#
_symmetry.space_group_name_H-M   'P 1'
#
loop_
_entity.id
_entity.type
_entity.pdbx_description
1 polymer ?
#
loop_
_entity_poly.entity_id
_entity_poly.type
_entity_poly.pdbx_seq_one_letter_code
_entity_poly.pdbx_strand_id
1 'polypeptide(L)'
;MKAIRLHGCAVTALLLSYTIFSCTYMPDADSFVAPQMADIEAVEAGCFALELKCRLDNPGGMAGNGYGSGIEYGFYLQREGSQEAFTFAGKVTGNSVVATASGLSSGTEYICRAFARSGEYESVSGSKTVKTVEPFKDENFRAHILANFDTDGNGGISQKEARAVDTIKVVTENIKDLAGIEIFTELYYLYCAGISEDKFKFDVGIEGVLTALDVSKNTKLDFLSCGHNKIDRLEVKENTLLRTLDCNNTLITSLDLSANRDLLHLEAHDCTRLTEVKFAQNGNMRSIFMHNCNLKKVDITTLPYLDAFNCAHSASLETVDLSGNRYMKVLGVAALPLVEELDLSHNEFLVDLDCEWCESLETVWLHKDAKLQRVVKPEHTNLLYKQ
;
A
#
# COMPACT_ATOMS: atom_id res chain seq x y z
N MET A 1 59.08 3.88 55.41
CA MET A 1 58.37 4.70 56.43
C MET A 1 58.08 6.08 55.87
N LYS A 2 56.81 6.42 55.67
CA LYS A 2 56.17 7.68 56.11
C LYS A 2 54.71 7.60 55.69
N ALA A 3 53.84 7.36 56.67
CA ALA A 3 52.40 7.51 56.55
C ALA A 3 52.04 8.99 56.72
N ILE A 4 50.94 9.44 56.13
CA ILE A 4 50.02 10.42 56.72
C ILE A 4 48.61 10.15 56.17
N ARG A 5 47.68 9.93 57.10
CA ARG A 5 46.21 9.90 56.94
C ARG A 5 45.67 11.33 56.79
N LEU A 6 44.52 11.48 56.16
CA LEU A 6 43.52 12.50 56.58
C LEU A 6 42.09 11.97 56.41
N HIS A 7 41.26 12.32 57.40
CA HIS A 7 39.89 11.88 57.68
C HIS A 7 38.83 12.69 56.90
N GLY A 8 37.76 12.00 56.50
CA GLY A 8 36.35 12.33 56.75
C GLY A 8 35.74 13.65 56.28
N CYS A 9 34.80 13.57 55.34
CA CYS A 9 33.51 14.28 55.45
C CYS A 9 32.47 13.62 54.52
N ALA A 10 31.30 13.32 55.08
CA ALA A 10 30.16 12.73 54.38
C ALA A 10 29.26 13.83 53.80
N VAL A 11 28.83 13.67 52.55
CA VAL A 11 27.58 14.25 52.02
C VAL A 11 26.86 13.15 51.24
N THR A 12 25.60 12.95 51.59
CA THR A 12 24.65 11.96 51.09
C THR A 12 24.07 12.29 49.71
N ALA A 13 23.78 11.21 48.95
CA ALA A 13 22.80 11.05 47.86
C ALA A 13 23.09 11.66 46.47
N LEU A 14 23.35 10.82 45.47
CA LEU A 14 22.33 10.30 44.54
C LEU A 14 22.98 9.29 43.55
N LEU A 15 22.25 8.20 43.27
CA LEU A 15 22.55 7.22 42.23
C LEU A 15 22.59 7.89 40.85
N LEU A 16 23.64 7.63 40.07
CA LEU A 16 23.62 7.45 38.61
C LEU A 16 25.00 6.92 38.19
N SER A 17 24.99 5.69 37.67
CA SER A 17 26.15 4.95 37.17
C SER A 17 26.76 5.65 35.95
N TYR A 18 27.71 6.55 36.19
CA TYR A 18 28.69 6.96 35.19
C TYR A 18 29.96 6.13 35.41
N THR A 19 30.17 5.11 34.59
CA THR A 19 31.49 4.47 34.49
C THR A 19 32.35 5.35 33.58
N ILE A 20 33.17 6.16 34.23
CA ILE A 20 34.18 7.04 33.63
C ILE A 20 35.25 6.17 32.97
N PHE A 21 35.56 6.48 31.71
CA PHE A 21 36.78 6.06 31.01
C PHE A 21 38.01 6.40 31.87
N SER A 22 38.70 5.40 32.41
CA SER A 22 40.06 5.55 32.89
C SER A 22 40.99 4.59 32.16
N CYS A 23 41.78 5.14 31.23
CA CYS A 23 42.95 4.48 30.68
C CYS A 23 43.87 4.05 31.82
N THR A 24 44.02 2.73 32.00
CA THR A 24 45.18 2.16 32.69
C THR A 24 45.95 1.31 31.70
N TYR A 25 47.17 1.76 31.42
CA TYR A 25 48.18 1.07 30.63
C TYR A 25 48.74 -0.09 31.47
N MET A 26 48.79 -1.30 30.91
CA MET A 26 49.69 -2.36 31.36
C MET A 26 50.31 -3.11 30.17
N PRO A 27 51.61 -3.48 30.23
CA PRO A 27 52.35 -4.07 29.13
C PRO A 27 52.41 -5.62 29.18
N ASP A 28 52.50 -6.17 27.97
CA ASP A 28 53.06 -7.46 27.54
C ASP A 28 52.27 -8.79 27.65
N ALA A 29 52.29 -9.48 26.51
CA ALA A 29 51.83 -10.83 26.13
C ALA A 29 50.33 -10.98 25.76
N ASP A 30 50.12 -11.06 24.43
CA ASP A 30 48.90 -11.42 23.70
C ASP A 30 47.72 -10.46 23.86
N SER A 31 48.03 -9.16 23.69
CA SER A 31 47.06 -8.09 23.53
C SER A 31 46.09 -8.41 22.40
N PHE A 32 44.89 -8.83 22.76
CA PHE A 32 43.75 -8.91 21.88
C PHE A 32 43.43 -7.51 21.36
N VAL A 33 44.00 -7.16 20.20
CA VAL A 33 43.61 -5.99 19.44
C VAL A 33 42.53 -6.48 18.49
N ALA A 34 41.28 -6.38 18.91
CA ALA A 34 40.18 -6.57 17.98
C ALA A 34 40.43 -5.68 16.74
N PRO A 35 40.26 -6.23 15.53
CA PRO A 35 40.69 -5.59 14.29
C PRO A 35 40.11 -4.18 14.21
N GLN A 36 40.92 -3.22 13.75
CA GLN A 36 40.43 -1.86 13.59
C GLN A 36 39.30 -1.89 12.57
N MET A 37 38.13 -1.40 12.96
CA MET A 37 36.97 -1.34 12.09
C MET A 37 36.89 0.05 11.51
N ALA A 38 37.17 0.17 10.21
CA ALA A 38 37.15 1.42 9.48
C ALA A 38 36.07 1.37 8.40
N ASP A 39 35.55 2.55 8.04
CA ASP A 39 34.66 2.74 6.90
C ASP A 39 33.38 1.88 6.96
N ILE A 40 32.43 2.25 7.84
CA ILE A 40 31.08 1.70 7.79
C ILE A 40 30.43 2.13 6.48
N GLU A 41 29.97 1.18 5.68
CA GLU A 41 29.11 1.35 4.52
C GLU A 41 27.71 0.84 4.89
N ALA A 42 26.68 1.57 4.48
CA ALA A 42 25.30 1.15 4.64
C ALA A 42 24.58 1.37 3.31
N VAL A 43 23.82 0.38 2.88
CA VAL A 43 22.99 0.42 1.68
C VAL A 43 21.56 0.08 2.08
N GLU A 44 20.60 0.76 1.47
CA GLU A 44 19.18 0.50 1.68
C GLU A 44 18.82 -0.94 1.27
N ALA A 45 18.10 -1.66 2.15
CA ALA A 45 17.67 -3.04 1.93
C ALA A 45 16.13 -3.18 2.03
N GLY A 46 15.42 -2.12 1.63
CA GLY A 46 13.98 -1.94 1.82
C GLY A 46 13.66 -0.98 2.97
N CYS A 47 12.36 -0.72 3.19
CA CYS A 47 11.89 0.32 4.12
C CYS A 47 12.23 0.05 5.59
N PHE A 48 12.42 -1.22 5.97
CA PHE A 48 12.68 -1.63 7.35
C PHE A 48 14.05 -2.29 7.55
N ALA A 49 14.97 -2.13 6.58
CA ALA A 49 16.26 -2.80 6.64
C ALA A 49 17.42 -2.04 5.99
N LEU A 50 18.63 -2.30 6.49
CA LEU A 50 19.91 -1.82 5.96
C LEU A 50 20.86 -2.99 5.75
N GLU A 51 21.56 -3.01 4.62
CA GLU A 51 22.76 -3.82 4.43
C GLU A 51 23.96 -3.04 4.95
N LEU A 52 24.60 -3.58 5.98
CA LEU A 52 25.73 -2.97 6.67
C LEU A 52 27.01 -3.70 6.31
N LYS A 53 28.08 -2.93 6.10
CA LYS A 53 29.40 -3.46 5.86
C LYS A 53 30.43 -2.61 6.58
N CYS A 54 31.44 -3.23 7.16
CA CYS A 54 32.57 -2.53 7.74
C CYS A 54 33.86 -3.22 7.36
N ARG A 55 34.87 -2.45 6.94
CA ARG A 55 36.19 -2.98 6.60
C ARG A 55 36.94 -3.32 7.88
N LEU A 56 37.64 -4.45 7.83
CA LEU A 56 38.59 -4.85 8.86
C LEU A 56 39.99 -4.34 8.45
N ASP A 57 40.50 -3.35 9.17
CA ASP A 57 41.88 -2.89 9.05
C ASP A 57 42.79 -3.82 9.84
N ASN A 58 43.76 -4.38 9.11
CA ASN A 58 44.74 -5.35 9.59
C ASN A 58 44.15 -6.69 10.10
N PRO A 59 43.51 -7.50 9.23
CA PRO A 59 43.08 -8.87 9.59
C PRO A 59 44.28 -9.79 9.93
N GLY A 60 45.49 -9.38 9.55
CA GLY A 60 46.72 -10.17 9.57
C GLY A 60 47.53 -10.15 10.87
N GLY A 61 47.01 -9.56 11.95
CA GLY A 61 47.62 -9.71 13.29
C GLY A 61 47.57 -11.15 13.83
N MET A 62 46.72 -12.01 13.26
CA MET A 62 46.69 -13.45 13.52
C MET A 62 47.58 -14.19 12.50
N ALA A 63 48.89 -14.05 12.65
CA ALA A 63 49.84 -14.93 11.95
C ALA A 63 49.75 -16.34 12.55
N GLY A 64 48.77 -17.12 12.09
CA GLY A 64 48.61 -18.54 12.42
C GLY A 64 47.18 -18.92 12.76
N ASN A 65 46.46 -19.47 11.77
CA ASN A 65 45.08 -19.97 11.80
C ASN A 65 44.00 -18.89 11.59
N GLY A 66 43.15 -19.12 10.59
CA GLY A 66 42.25 -18.12 9.99
C GLY A 66 41.31 -17.40 10.95
N TYR A 67 40.74 -16.28 10.47
CA TYR A 67 39.70 -15.44 11.09
C TYR A 67 39.20 -16.02 12.42
N GLY A 68 39.82 -15.58 13.52
CA GLY A 68 39.86 -16.30 14.80
C GLY A 68 38.56 -17.03 15.17
N SER A 69 38.67 -18.34 15.40
CA SER A 69 37.60 -19.13 16.00
C SER A 69 37.27 -18.53 17.38
N GLY A 70 36.03 -18.04 17.55
CA GLY A 70 35.53 -17.50 18.82
C GLY A 70 35.34 -15.98 18.89
N ILE A 71 35.56 -15.23 17.80
CA ILE A 71 35.23 -13.80 17.73
C ILE A 71 33.83 -13.61 17.14
N GLU A 72 32.98 -12.91 17.88
CA GLU A 72 31.68 -12.43 17.41
C GLU A 72 31.86 -11.05 16.76
N TYR A 73 31.40 -10.90 15.52
CA TYR A 73 31.35 -9.62 14.83
C TYR A 73 29.91 -9.16 14.70
N GLY A 74 29.69 -7.85 14.61
CA GLY A 74 28.35 -7.33 14.36
C GLY A 74 28.28 -5.82 14.34
N PHE A 75 27.05 -5.32 14.44
CA PHE A 75 26.74 -3.90 14.41
C PHE A 75 25.76 -3.53 15.52
N TYR A 76 26.03 -2.41 16.18
CA TYR A 76 25.08 -1.70 17.00
C TYR A 76 24.42 -0.59 16.19
N LEU A 77 23.10 -0.59 16.15
CA LEU A 77 22.31 0.51 15.62
C LEU A 77 21.55 1.14 16.77
N GLN A 78 21.85 2.39 17.07
CA GLN A 78 21.14 3.17 18.08
C GLN A 78 20.33 4.25 17.38
N ARG A 79 19.04 4.36 17.68
CA ARG A 79 18.24 5.48 17.15
C ARG A 79 18.79 6.79 17.70
N GLU A 80 18.90 7.81 16.86
CA GLU A 80 19.37 9.13 17.32
C GLU A 80 18.40 9.69 18.38
N GLY A 81 18.93 10.11 19.53
CA GLY A 81 18.12 10.58 20.67
C GLY A 81 17.47 9.49 21.54
N SER A 82 17.60 8.20 21.19
CA SER A 82 17.10 7.08 22.01
C SER A 82 18.21 6.40 22.81
N GLN A 83 17.85 5.76 23.93
CA GLN A 83 18.71 4.83 24.67
C GLN A 83 18.63 3.39 24.12
N GLU A 84 17.71 3.13 23.19
CA GLU A 84 17.53 1.80 22.59
C GLU A 84 18.58 1.54 21.50
N ALA A 85 19.32 0.44 21.66
CA ALA A 85 20.31 -0.02 20.71
C ALA A 85 20.00 -1.45 20.26
N PHE A 86 19.93 -1.65 18.95
CA PHE A 86 19.75 -2.94 18.29
C PHE A 86 21.11 -3.56 18.01
N THR A 87 21.24 -4.87 18.23
CA THR A 87 22.48 -5.60 17.95
C THR A 87 22.23 -6.60 16.82
N PHE A 88 23.04 -6.52 15.77
CA PHE A 88 22.95 -7.41 14.61
C PHE A 88 24.24 -8.19 14.46
N ALA A 89 24.14 -9.52 14.44
CA ALA A 89 25.28 -10.39 14.20
C ALA A 89 25.79 -10.22 12.76
N GLY A 90 27.09 -10.06 12.61
CA GLY A 90 27.78 -9.88 11.35
C GLY A 90 28.51 -11.15 10.92
N LYS A 91 28.57 -11.36 9.61
CA LYS A 91 29.33 -12.43 8.96
C LYS A 91 30.58 -11.85 8.34
N VAL A 92 31.72 -12.49 8.57
CA VAL A 92 32.97 -12.11 7.90
C VAL A 92 32.94 -12.62 6.46
N THR A 93 33.19 -11.72 5.51
CA THR A 93 33.31 -12.00 4.07
C THR A 93 34.53 -11.28 3.52
N GLY A 94 35.58 -12.03 3.18
CA GLY A 94 36.86 -11.46 2.77
C GLY A 94 37.44 -10.57 3.88
N ASN A 95 37.71 -9.30 3.58
CA ASN A 95 38.24 -8.35 4.55
C ASN A 95 37.17 -7.40 5.14
N SER A 96 35.94 -7.88 5.27
CA SER A 96 34.84 -7.08 5.79
C SER A 96 33.89 -7.92 6.64
N VAL A 97 33.23 -7.26 7.57
CA VAL A 97 32.05 -7.80 8.26
C VAL A 97 30.83 -7.25 7.54
N VAL A 98 29.86 -8.11 7.25
CA VAL A 98 28.59 -7.75 6.63
C VAL A 98 27.41 -8.21 7.50
N ALA A 99 26.35 -7.43 7.57
CA ALA A 99 25.12 -7.80 8.26
C ALA A 99 23.90 -7.15 7.61
N THR A 100 22.79 -7.89 7.54
CA THR A 100 21.48 -7.32 7.24
C THR A 100 20.80 -6.91 8.55
N ALA A 101 20.65 -5.62 8.79
CA ALA A 101 19.90 -5.09 9.92
C ALA A 101 18.43 -4.93 9.52
N SER A 102 17.56 -5.85 9.95
CA SER A 102 16.12 -5.81 9.68
C SER A 102 15.30 -5.41 10.92
N GLY A 103 14.04 -5.02 10.70
CA GLY A 103 13.12 -4.63 11.78
C GLY A 103 13.30 -3.18 12.25
N LEU A 104 13.96 -2.37 11.42
CA LEU A 104 14.13 -0.93 11.65
C LEU A 104 12.85 -0.17 11.29
N SER A 105 12.68 1.03 11.83
CA SER A 105 11.68 2.01 11.39
C SER A 105 12.09 2.68 10.08
N SER A 106 11.14 2.94 9.18
CA SER A 106 11.34 3.58 7.87
C SER A 106 11.57 5.08 7.98
N GLY A 107 12.44 5.64 7.14
CA GLY A 107 12.76 7.07 7.16
C GLY A 107 13.50 7.54 8.43
N THR A 108 13.98 6.62 9.27
CA THR A 108 14.56 6.90 10.59
C THR A 108 16.08 6.88 10.55
N GLU A 109 16.72 7.79 11.29
CA GLU A 109 18.17 7.88 11.42
C GLU A 109 18.69 7.02 12.58
N TYR A 110 19.77 6.29 12.31
CA TYR A 110 20.45 5.41 13.24
C TYR A 110 21.94 5.75 13.29
N ILE A 111 22.49 5.79 14.49
CA ILE A 111 23.92 5.82 14.74
C ILE A 111 24.42 4.37 14.73
N CYS A 112 25.15 4.02 13.68
CA CYS A 112 25.73 2.70 13.48
C CYS A 112 27.17 2.65 14.01
N ARG A 113 27.51 1.57 14.73
CA ARG A 113 28.86 1.21 15.14
C ARG A 113 29.10 -0.28 14.90
N ALA A 114 30.22 -0.66 14.31
CA ALA A 114 30.60 -2.06 14.19
C ALA A 114 31.32 -2.53 15.46
N PHE A 115 31.17 -3.79 15.84
CA PHE A 115 31.85 -4.39 16.98
C PHE A 115 32.51 -5.73 16.64
N ALA A 116 33.54 -6.04 17.42
CA ALA A 116 34.22 -7.33 17.44
C ALA A 116 34.45 -7.72 18.91
N ARG A 117 33.91 -8.86 19.32
CA ARG A 117 33.85 -9.31 20.71
C ARG A 117 34.43 -10.70 20.87
N SER A 118 35.19 -10.92 21.94
CA SER A 118 35.71 -12.23 22.35
C SER A 118 35.68 -12.32 23.87
N GLY A 119 34.77 -13.12 24.42
CA GLY A 119 34.54 -13.17 25.86
C GLY A 119 34.08 -11.82 26.41
N GLU A 120 34.79 -11.29 27.41
CA GLU A 120 34.48 -10.01 28.06
C GLU A 120 35.07 -8.78 27.33
N TYR A 121 35.89 -9.00 26.30
CA TYR A 121 36.56 -7.92 25.57
C TYR A 121 35.79 -7.56 24.30
N GLU A 122 35.56 -6.26 24.10
CA GLU A 122 34.89 -5.72 22.92
C GLU A 122 35.64 -4.49 22.39
N SER A 123 35.78 -4.43 21.06
CA SER A 123 36.19 -3.22 20.36
C SER A 123 35.05 -2.73 19.48
N VAL A 124 34.90 -1.42 19.42
CA VAL A 124 33.83 -0.74 18.72
C VAL A 124 34.46 0.28 17.76
N SER A 125 33.94 0.33 16.53
CA SER A 125 34.37 1.31 15.53
C SER A 125 33.98 2.74 15.90
N GLY A 126 34.44 3.71 15.10
CA GLY A 126 33.79 5.01 15.03
C GLY A 126 32.31 4.89 14.64
N SER A 127 31.52 5.92 14.94
CA SER A 127 30.10 5.95 14.58
C SER A 127 29.85 6.52 13.19
N LYS A 128 28.84 6.01 12.50
CA LYS A 128 28.31 6.59 11.26
C LYS A 128 26.79 6.70 11.34
N THR A 129 26.24 7.87 11.04
CA THR A 129 24.80 8.05 10.88
C THR A 129 24.36 7.44 9.56
N VAL A 130 23.33 6.60 9.61
CA VAL A 130 22.71 5.92 8.48
C VAL A 130 21.20 6.11 8.58
N LYS A 131 20.51 6.19 7.44
CA LYS A 131 19.07 6.41 7.40
C LYS A 131 18.41 5.29 6.60
N THR A 132 17.30 4.75 7.09
CA THR A 132 16.46 3.84 6.32
C THR A 132 15.72 4.60 5.22
N VAL A 133 15.27 3.88 4.19
CA VAL A 133 14.49 4.45 3.07
C VAL A 133 13.31 5.25 3.63
N GLU A 134 13.11 6.47 3.13
CA GLU A 134 11.88 7.24 3.34
C GLU A 134 10.87 6.84 2.25
N PRO A 135 9.83 6.05 2.58
CA PRO A 135 8.91 5.56 1.57
C PRO A 135 7.89 6.62 1.13
N PHE A 136 7.59 7.61 1.98
CA PHE A 136 6.51 8.59 1.75
C PHE A 136 7.04 9.85 1.08
N LYS A 137 6.80 9.98 -0.23
CA LYS A 137 7.28 11.11 -1.03
C LYS A 137 6.45 12.38 -0.87
N ASP A 138 5.14 12.24 -0.70
CA ASP A 138 4.23 13.37 -0.48
C ASP A 138 4.24 13.78 0.99
N GLU A 139 4.54 15.05 1.28
CA GLU A 139 4.68 15.56 2.65
C GLU A 139 3.36 15.50 3.42
N ASN A 140 2.22 15.72 2.76
CA ASN A 140 0.90 15.68 3.40
C ASN A 140 0.49 14.24 3.69
N PHE A 141 0.77 13.31 2.78
CA PHE A 141 0.56 11.89 3.03
C PHE A 141 1.44 11.40 4.17
N ARG A 142 2.73 11.74 4.15
CA ARG A 142 3.67 11.40 5.24
C ARG A 142 3.19 11.95 6.58
N ALA A 143 2.79 13.22 6.63
CA ALA A 143 2.29 13.84 7.86
C ALA A 143 1.05 13.12 8.38
N HIS A 144 0.11 12.74 7.50
CA HIS A 144 -1.05 11.94 7.87
C HIS A 144 -0.64 10.58 8.45
N ILE A 145 0.29 9.87 7.79
CA ILE A 145 0.76 8.57 8.25
C ILE A 145 1.41 8.67 9.64
N LEU A 146 2.34 9.60 9.83
CA LEU A 146 3.03 9.76 11.11
C LEU A 146 2.05 10.19 12.22
N ALA A 147 1.13 11.11 11.94
CA ALA A 147 0.17 11.57 12.94
C ALA A 147 -0.78 10.46 13.45
N ASN A 148 -1.03 9.43 12.65
CA ASN A 148 -2.00 8.37 12.97
C ASN A 148 -1.36 7.02 13.32
N PHE A 149 -0.16 6.73 12.82
CA PHE A 149 0.41 5.37 12.86
C PHE A 149 1.83 5.29 13.42
N ASP A 150 2.53 6.42 13.63
CA ASP A 150 3.81 6.46 14.37
C ASP A 150 3.50 6.48 15.88
N THR A 151 3.42 5.29 16.48
CA THR A 151 2.97 5.11 17.87
C THR A 151 4.07 5.37 18.90
N ASP A 152 5.34 5.23 18.51
CA ASP A 152 6.47 5.54 19.36
C ASP A 152 7.05 6.96 19.13
N GLY A 153 6.54 7.68 18.13
CA GLY A 153 6.89 9.07 17.82
C GLY A 153 8.30 9.23 17.30
N ASN A 154 8.88 8.18 16.70
CA ASN A 154 10.26 8.17 16.23
C ASN A 154 10.47 8.90 14.88
N GLY A 155 9.38 9.42 14.27
CA GLY A 155 9.40 10.09 12.97
C GLY A 155 9.38 9.14 11.78
N GLY A 156 9.13 7.85 12.02
CA GLY A 156 9.16 6.77 11.05
C GLY A 156 8.30 5.59 11.47
N ILE A 157 7.86 4.78 10.49
CA ILE A 157 6.98 3.64 10.74
C ILE A 157 7.82 2.38 10.91
N SER A 158 7.67 1.67 12.02
CA SER A 158 8.24 0.34 12.24
C SER A 158 7.40 -0.74 11.54
N GLN A 159 8.00 -1.92 11.32
CA GLN A 159 7.25 -3.06 10.77
C GLN A 159 6.06 -3.47 11.66
N LYS A 160 6.19 -3.29 12.99
CA LYS A 160 5.10 -3.58 13.93
C LYS A 160 3.94 -2.61 13.73
N GLU A 161 4.24 -1.32 13.60
CA GLU A 161 3.24 -0.28 13.33
C GLU A 161 2.56 -0.52 11.99
N ALA A 162 3.34 -0.72 10.92
CA ALA A 162 2.79 -0.97 9.58
C ALA A 162 1.86 -2.19 9.53
N ARG A 163 2.18 -3.26 10.28
CA ARG A 163 1.33 -4.46 10.37
C ARG A 163 0.08 -4.27 11.24
N ALA A 164 0.06 -3.26 12.10
CA ALA A 164 -1.12 -2.94 12.90
C ALA A 164 -2.15 -2.08 12.15
N VAL A 165 -1.77 -1.51 11.00
CA VAL A 165 -2.66 -0.69 10.17
C VAL A 165 -3.47 -1.57 9.23
N ASP A 166 -4.78 -1.63 9.48
CA ASP A 166 -5.77 -2.27 8.61
C ASP A 166 -6.64 -1.25 7.84
N THR A 167 -6.60 0.02 8.23
CA THR A 167 -7.48 1.07 7.72
C THR A 167 -6.70 2.36 7.50
N ILE A 168 -6.77 2.91 6.30
CA ILE A 168 -6.28 4.25 5.99
C ILE A 168 -7.40 5.04 5.33
N LYS A 169 -7.69 6.22 5.89
CA LYS A 169 -8.66 7.16 5.35
C LYS A 169 -8.00 8.52 5.16
N VAL A 170 -7.88 8.94 3.91
CA VAL A 170 -7.25 10.20 3.55
C VAL A 170 -8.03 10.89 2.42
N VAL A 171 -8.20 12.21 2.52
CA VAL A 171 -8.78 13.01 1.43
C VAL A 171 -7.63 13.59 0.62
N THR A 172 -7.72 13.48 -0.70
CA THR A 172 -6.56 13.70 -1.58
C THR A 172 -6.54 15.06 -2.27
N GLU A 173 -7.20 16.07 -1.70
CA GLU A 173 -7.18 17.45 -2.21
C GLU A 173 -5.75 18.01 -2.31
N ASN A 174 -4.91 17.69 -1.32
CA ASN A 174 -3.52 18.14 -1.23
C ASN A 174 -2.49 17.01 -1.24
N ILE A 175 -2.90 15.78 -1.58
CA ILE A 175 -2.02 14.61 -1.63
C ILE A 175 -1.93 14.12 -3.07
N LYS A 176 -0.73 14.21 -3.63
CA LYS A 176 -0.45 13.92 -5.04
C LYS A 176 0.08 12.50 -5.27
N ASP A 177 0.63 11.88 -4.24
CA ASP A 177 1.26 10.57 -4.31
C ASP A 177 1.02 9.79 -3.00
N LEU A 178 0.67 8.51 -3.11
CA LEU A 178 0.55 7.57 -1.99
C LEU A 178 1.73 6.61 -1.90
N ALA A 179 2.85 6.89 -2.58
CA ALA A 179 4.09 6.12 -2.44
C ALA A 179 4.40 5.86 -0.96
N GLY A 180 4.75 4.62 -0.66
CA GLY A 180 4.92 4.10 0.70
C GLY A 180 3.69 3.36 1.23
N ILE A 181 2.53 3.44 0.58
CA ILE A 181 1.34 2.65 0.95
C ILE A 181 1.63 1.13 0.91
N GLU A 182 2.60 0.69 0.11
CA GLU A 182 3.00 -0.70 -0.04
C GLU A 182 3.55 -1.35 1.25
N ILE A 183 3.97 -0.54 2.24
CA ILE A 183 4.47 -1.07 3.51
C ILE A 183 3.34 -1.60 4.41
N PHE A 184 2.11 -1.14 4.20
CA PHE A 184 0.92 -1.53 4.96
C PHE A 184 0.32 -2.82 4.39
N THR A 185 1.03 -3.93 4.59
CA THR A 185 0.66 -5.24 4.02
C THR A 185 -0.62 -5.85 4.62
N GLU A 186 -1.04 -5.34 5.78
CA GLU A 186 -2.28 -5.76 6.46
C GLU A 186 -3.47 -4.85 6.14
N LEU A 187 -3.28 -3.86 5.26
CA LEU A 187 -4.32 -2.90 4.88
C LEU A 187 -5.51 -3.62 4.24
N TYR A 188 -6.67 -3.46 4.88
CA TYR A 188 -7.95 -4.05 4.52
C TYR A 188 -8.90 -3.02 3.89
N TYR A 189 -8.86 -1.78 4.39
CA TYR A 189 -9.72 -0.69 3.96
C TYR A 189 -8.88 0.54 3.57
N LEU A 190 -8.99 0.96 2.30
CA LEU A 190 -8.36 2.20 1.82
C LEU A 190 -9.42 3.15 1.27
N TYR A 191 -9.53 4.31 1.90
CA TYR A 191 -10.22 5.47 1.37
C TYR A 191 -9.21 6.57 1.04
N CYS A 192 -9.08 6.89 -0.23
CA CYS A 192 -8.23 7.93 -0.78
C CYS A 192 -8.97 8.77 -1.83
N ALA A 193 -10.27 9.04 -1.59
CA ALA A 193 -11.08 9.82 -2.50
C ALA A 193 -10.70 11.31 -2.46
N GLY A 194 -10.87 11.99 -3.60
CA GLY A 194 -10.63 13.43 -3.71
C GLY A 194 -11.62 14.30 -2.95
N ILE A 195 -12.77 13.74 -2.60
CA ILE A 195 -13.81 14.38 -1.79
C ILE A 195 -13.84 13.73 -0.41
N SER A 196 -14.25 14.48 0.61
CA SER A 196 -14.55 13.91 1.93
C SER A 196 -15.89 13.18 1.94
N GLU A 197 -16.01 12.11 2.74
CA GLU A 197 -17.28 11.35 2.94
C GLU A 197 -18.47 12.27 3.31
N ASP A 198 -18.22 13.40 3.99
CA ASP A 198 -19.24 14.34 4.47
C ASP A 198 -19.80 15.33 3.42
N LYS A 199 -19.18 15.41 2.23
CA LYS A 199 -19.63 16.34 1.18
C LYS A 199 -20.65 15.66 0.26
N PHE A 200 -21.93 15.90 0.52
CA PHE A 200 -23.02 15.51 -0.39
C PHE A 200 -22.92 16.29 -1.72
N LYS A 201 -22.58 15.55 -2.77
CA LYS A 201 -22.43 15.88 -4.20
C LYS A 201 -23.47 16.86 -4.76
N PHE A 202 -23.01 18.04 -5.19
CA PHE A 202 -23.51 18.75 -6.38
C PHE A 202 -22.43 19.62 -7.07
N ASP A 203 -21.19 19.67 -6.56
CA ASP A 203 -20.16 20.53 -7.13
C ASP A 203 -19.34 19.81 -8.21
N VAL A 204 -19.32 20.43 -9.40
CA VAL A 204 -18.77 19.85 -10.63
C VAL A 204 -17.29 20.23 -10.69
N GLY A 205 -16.47 19.55 -9.90
CA GLY A 205 -15.02 19.74 -9.88
C GLY A 205 -14.29 18.49 -9.40
N ILE A 206 -13.20 18.14 -10.06
CA ILE A 206 -12.25 17.14 -9.52
C ILE A 206 -11.62 17.78 -8.27
N GLU A 207 -11.90 17.25 -7.08
CA GLU A 207 -11.38 17.78 -5.83
C GLU A 207 -10.00 17.18 -5.47
N GLY A 208 -9.72 15.94 -5.87
CA GLY A 208 -8.46 15.25 -5.59
C GLY A 208 -7.38 15.46 -6.65
N VAL A 209 -6.11 15.33 -6.25
CA VAL A 209 -4.96 15.54 -7.15
C VAL A 209 -4.11 14.30 -7.39
N LEU A 210 -4.50 13.11 -6.89
CA LEU A 210 -3.82 11.86 -7.23
C LEU A 210 -3.90 11.60 -8.73
N THR A 211 -2.76 11.26 -9.34
CA THR A 211 -2.66 10.95 -10.78
C THR A 211 -2.48 9.46 -11.07
N ALA A 212 -1.95 8.70 -10.11
CA ALA A 212 -1.79 7.26 -10.21
C ALA A 212 -2.02 6.62 -8.84
N LEU A 213 -2.44 5.35 -8.84
CA LEU A 213 -2.57 4.54 -7.63
C LEU A 213 -2.12 3.11 -7.89
N ASP A 214 -1.05 2.70 -7.20
CA ASP A 214 -0.57 1.33 -7.14
C ASP A 214 -0.82 0.78 -5.73
N VAL A 215 -1.68 -0.23 -5.65
CA VAL A 215 -2.00 -0.95 -4.42
C VAL A 215 -1.64 -2.43 -4.53
N SER A 216 -0.76 -2.78 -5.46
CA SER A 216 -0.40 -4.17 -5.79
C SER A 216 0.20 -4.96 -4.62
N LYS A 217 0.78 -4.26 -3.63
CA LYS A 217 1.32 -4.88 -2.41
C LYS A 217 0.31 -4.99 -1.27
N ASN A 218 -0.81 -4.26 -1.34
CA ASN A 218 -1.88 -4.29 -0.35
C ASN A 218 -2.88 -5.42 -0.68
N THR A 219 -2.36 -6.66 -0.79
CA THR A 219 -3.10 -7.85 -1.27
C THR A 219 -4.28 -8.26 -0.39
N LYS A 220 -4.37 -7.72 0.83
CA LYS A 220 -5.47 -7.93 1.79
C LYS A 220 -6.62 -6.92 1.66
N LEU A 221 -6.53 -5.96 0.73
CA LEU A 221 -7.59 -4.98 0.50
C LEU A 221 -8.91 -5.67 0.15
N ASP A 222 -9.94 -5.31 0.89
CA ASP A 222 -11.34 -5.69 0.68
C ASP A 222 -12.15 -4.52 0.14
N PHE A 223 -11.82 -3.30 0.58
CA PHE A 223 -12.46 -2.06 0.15
C PHE A 223 -11.44 -1.06 -0.35
N LEU A 224 -11.68 -0.52 -1.55
CA LEU A 224 -10.93 0.59 -2.12
C LEU A 224 -11.88 1.67 -2.65
N SER A 225 -11.76 2.88 -2.13
CA SER A 225 -12.38 4.08 -2.72
C SER A 225 -11.30 5.09 -3.07
N CYS A 226 -11.12 5.36 -4.36
CA CYS A 226 -10.15 6.31 -4.90
C CYS A 226 -10.79 7.31 -5.88
N GLY A 227 -12.12 7.41 -5.89
CA GLY A 227 -12.86 8.29 -6.80
C GLY A 227 -12.56 9.78 -6.62
N HIS A 228 -13.04 10.59 -7.57
CA HIS A 228 -12.89 12.05 -7.61
C HIS A 228 -11.43 12.53 -7.62
N ASN A 229 -10.55 11.76 -8.27
CA ASN A 229 -9.14 12.08 -8.46
C ASN A 229 -8.79 12.22 -9.94
N LYS A 230 -7.56 12.63 -10.24
CA LYS A 230 -7.01 12.69 -11.60
C LYS A 230 -6.33 11.37 -12.01
N ILE A 231 -6.74 10.25 -11.42
CA ILE A 231 -6.10 8.94 -11.62
C ILE A 231 -6.30 8.50 -13.08
N ASP A 232 -5.21 8.35 -13.83
CA ASP A 232 -5.23 7.79 -15.19
C ASP A 232 -4.65 6.36 -15.26
N ARG A 233 -3.96 5.93 -14.19
CA ARG A 233 -3.43 4.58 -13.99
C ARG A 233 -3.82 4.05 -12.61
N LEU A 234 -4.65 3.00 -12.60
CA LEU A 234 -5.10 2.28 -11.41
C LEU A 234 -4.72 0.80 -11.52
N GLU A 235 -3.91 0.29 -10.58
CA GLU A 235 -3.45 -1.11 -10.60
C GLU A 235 -4.06 -1.91 -9.43
N VAL A 236 -5.06 -2.73 -9.74
CA VAL A 236 -5.82 -3.53 -8.75
C VAL A 236 -5.75 -5.05 -8.97
N LYS A 237 -4.93 -5.49 -9.92
CA LYS A 237 -4.89 -6.90 -10.37
C LYS A 237 -4.45 -7.88 -9.28
N GLU A 238 -3.56 -7.44 -8.39
CA GLU A 238 -3.04 -8.28 -7.29
C GLU A 238 -3.99 -8.29 -6.08
N ASN A 239 -5.00 -7.42 -6.04
CA ASN A 239 -5.97 -7.30 -4.94
C ASN A 239 -7.12 -8.29 -5.11
N THR A 240 -6.78 -9.58 -5.15
CA THR A 240 -7.73 -10.67 -5.44
C THR A 240 -8.85 -10.82 -4.41
N LEU A 241 -8.68 -10.29 -3.20
CA LEU A 241 -9.67 -10.26 -2.12
C LEU A 241 -10.59 -9.03 -2.15
N LEU A 242 -10.39 -8.11 -3.11
CA LEU A 242 -11.18 -6.88 -3.19
C LEU A 242 -12.66 -7.20 -3.45
N ARG A 243 -13.55 -6.69 -2.59
CA ARG A 243 -15.01 -6.85 -2.69
C ARG A 243 -15.71 -5.60 -3.19
N THR A 244 -15.16 -4.42 -2.91
CA THR A 244 -15.72 -3.14 -3.34
C THR A 244 -14.64 -2.26 -3.95
N LEU A 245 -14.89 -1.78 -5.16
CA LEU A 245 -14.08 -0.78 -5.84
C LEU A 245 -14.93 0.43 -6.21
N ASP A 246 -14.58 1.59 -5.67
CA ASP A 246 -15.08 2.89 -6.11
C ASP A 246 -13.93 3.69 -6.75
N CYS A 247 -13.99 3.85 -8.07
CA CYS A 247 -13.09 4.68 -8.85
C CYS A 247 -13.84 5.73 -9.67
N ASN A 248 -14.99 6.18 -9.17
CA ASN A 248 -15.85 7.16 -9.82
C ASN A 248 -15.11 8.46 -10.17
N ASN A 249 -15.49 9.10 -11.28
CA ASN A 249 -14.94 10.40 -11.68
C ASN A 249 -13.40 10.42 -11.66
N THR A 250 -12.80 9.39 -12.27
CA THR A 250 -11.35 9.30 -12.52
C THR A 250 -11.06 9.41 -14.02
N LEU A 251 -9.78 9.50 -14.39
CA LEU A 251 -9.33 9.67 -15.77
C LEU A 251 -8.84 8.34 -16.39
N ILE A 252 -9.17 7.21 -15.77
CA ILE A 252 -8.77 5.87 -16.25
C ILE A 252 -9.30 5.62 -17.66
N THR A 253 -8.48 4.95 -18.47
CA THR A 253 -8.81 4.62 -19.87
C THR A 253 -9.24 3.17 -20.07
N SER A 254 -8.73 2.30 -19.20
CA SER A 254 -9.05 0.88 -19.13
C SER A 254 -9.01 0.42 -17.67
N LEU A 255 -9.74 -0.66 -17.37
CA LEU A 255 -9.74 -1.26 -16.04
C LEU A 255 -9.68 -2.80 -16.16
N ASP A 256 -8.62 -3.41 -15.64
CA ASP A 256 -8.44 -4.87 -15.63
C ASP A 256 -8.82 -5.45 -14.26
N LEU A 257 -10.01 -6.04 -14.18
CA LEU A 257 -10.55 -6.76 -13.03
C LEU A 257 -10.55 -8.28 -13.24
N SER A 258 -9.76 -8.79 -14.20
CA SER A 258 -9.77 -10.21 -14.58
C SER A 258 -9.32 -11.16 -13.45
N ALA A 259 -8.59 -10.65 -12.46
CA ALA A 259 -8.13 -11.40 -11.29
C ALA A 259 -9.02 -11.22 -10.04
N ASN A 260 -9.90 -10.23 -10.01
CA ASN A 260 -10.70 -9.85 -8.84
C ASN A 260 -12.00 -10.69 -8.78
N ARG A 261 -11.86 -12.00 -8.58
CA ARG A 261 -12.99 -12.96 -8.58
C ARG A 261 -14.01 -12.70 -7.47
N ASP A 262 -13.55 -12.14 -6.35
CA ASP A 262 -14.37 -11.84 -5.17
C ASP A 262 -15.02 -10.46 -5.21
N LEU A 263 -14.80 -9.67 -6.26
CA LEU A 263 -15.41 -8.35 -6.40
C LEU A 263 -16.93 -8.47 -6.50
N LEU A 264 -17.63 -7.74 -5.63
CA LEU A 264 -19.08 -7.70 -5.54
C LEU A 264 -19.64 -6.41 -6.12
N HIS A 265 -18.96 -5.28 -5.89
CA HIS A 265 -19.45 -3.95 -6.24
C HIS A 265 -18.39 -3.16 -6.99
N LEU A 266 -18.76 -2.65 -8.16
CA LEU A 266 -17.99 -1.70 -8.94
C LEU A 266 -18.79 -0.41 -9.12
N GLU A 267 -18.22 0.69 -8.63
CA GLU A 267 -18.65 2.06 -8.90
C GLU A 267 -17.55 2.73 -9.73
N ALA A 268 -17.82 2.96 -11.02
CA ALA A 268 -16.93 3.64 -11.95
C ALA A 268 -17.68 4.60 -12.88
N HIS A 269 -18.71 5.28 -12.36
CA HIS A 269 -19.41 6.31 -13.13
C HIS A 269 -18.59 7.58 -13.30
N ASP A 270 -18.97 8.38 -14.30
CA ASP A 270 -18.28 9.61 -14.71
C ASP A 270 -16.80 9.41 -15.10
N CYS A 271 -16.39 8.16 -15.37
CA CYS A 271 -15.08 7.87 -15.94
C CYS A 271 -15.12 8.09 -17.45
N THR A 272 -15.17 9.35 -17.87
CA THR A 272 -15.42 9.78 -19.27
C THR A 272 -14.37 9.30 -20.28
N ARG A 273 -13.20 8.84 -19.82
CA ARG A 273 -12.12 8.29 -20.66
C ARG A 273 -12.12 6.75 -20.70
N LEU A 274 -12.94 6.08 -19.89
CA LEU A 274 -12.98 4.64 -19.78
C LEU A 274 -13.63 4.02 -21.03
N THR A 275 -12.87 3.18 -21.72
CA THR A 275 -13.30 2.55 -22.98
C THR A 275 -13.42 1.03 -22.92
N GLU A 276 -12.72 0.40 -21.97
CA GLU A 276 -12.65 -1.06 -21.82
C GLU A 276 -12.60 -1.44 -20.34
N VAL A 277 -13.38 -2.45 -19.96
CA VAL A 277 -13.32 -3.10 -18.66
C VAL A 277 -13.26 -4.61 -18.86
N LYS A 278 -12.31 -5.28 -18.18
CA LYS A 278 -12.18 -6.74 -18.19
C LYS A 278 -12.64 -7.28 -16.85
N PHE A 279 -13.64 -8.14 -16.85
CA PHE A 279 -14.12 -8.78 -15.63
C PHE A 279 -13.55 -10.19 -15.45
N ALA A 280 -13.45 -10.63 -14.20
CA ALA A 280 -13.17 -12.02 -13.89
C ALA A 280 -14.33 -12.92 -14.35
N GLN A 281 -14.03 -13.94 -15.15
CA GLN A 281 -15.05 -14.88 -15.62
C GLN A 281 -15.67 -15.65 -14.45
N ASN A 282 -17.00 -15.73 -14.41
CA ASN A 282 -17.77 -16.36 -13.34
C ASN A 282 -17.40 -15.79 -11.95
N GLY A 283 -17.17 -14.48 -11.87
CA GLY A 283 -16.92 -13.76 -10.62
C GLY A 283 -18.19 -13.58 -9.78
N ASN A 284 -18.01 -13.13 -8.54
CA ASN A 284 -19.09 -12.93 -7.56
C ASN A 284 -19.83 -11.59 -7.71
N MET A 285 -19.65 -10.90 -8.83
CA MET A 285 -20.16 -9.54 -9.07
C MET A 285 -21.68 -9.45 -8.85
N ARG A 286 -22.09 -8.43 -8.08
CA ARG A 286 -23.47 -8.13 -7.73
C ARG A 286 -23.96 -6.84 -8.38
N SER A 287 -23.13 -5.80 -8.40
CA SER A 287 -23.49 -4.53 -9.01
C SER A 287 -22.34 -3.91 -9.79
N ILE A 288 -22.69 -3.35 -10.95
CA ILE A 288 -21.78 -2.58 -11.79
C ILE A 288 -22.48 -1.27 -12.15
N PHE A 289 -21.93 -0.14 -11.71
CA PHE A 289 -22.37 1.20 -12.09
C PHE A 289 -21.24 1.92 -12.83
N MET A 290 -21.44 2.14 -14.13
CA MET A 290 -20.46 2.74 -15.05
C MET A 290 -21.18 3.70 -16.01
N HIS A 291 -22.12 4.49 -15.48
CA HIS A 291 -22.81 5.50 -16.28
C HIS A 291 -21.90 6.69 -16.59
N ASN A 292 -22.14 7.36 -17.70
CA ASN A 292 -21.31 8.46 -18.20
C ASN A 292 -19.84 8.05 -18.45
N CYS A 293 -19.66 6.91 -19.12
CA CYS A 293 -18.37 6.40 -19.60
C CYS A 293 -18.33 6.36 -21.13
N ASN A 294 -17.14 6.19 -21.71
CA ASN A 294 -16.98 6.09 -23.18
C ASN A 294 -16.79 4.63 -23.63
N LEU A 295 -17.59 3.71 -23.07
CA LEU A 295 -17.49 2.28 -23.34
C LEU A 295 -17.83 2.00 -24.80
N LYS A 296 -16.96 1.25 -25.48
CA LYS A 296 -17.22 0.75 -26.84
C LYS A 296 -17.82 -0.65 -26.84
N LYS A 297 -17.43 -1.44 -25.83
CA LYS A 297 -17.90 -2.79 -25.60
C LYS A 297 -17.81 -3.09 -24.11
N VAL A 298 -18.72 -3.90 -23.63
CA VAL A 298 -18.67 -4.46 -22.29
C VAL A 298 -19.09 -5.93 -22.37
N ASP A 299 -18.29 -6.83 -21.79
CA ASP A 299 -18.63 -8.25 -21.69
C ASP A 299 -18.95 -8.60 -20.24
N ILE A 300 -20.24 -8.72 -19.96
CA ILE A 300 -20.79 -9.13 -18.66
C ILE A 300 -21.48 -10.50 -18.74
N THR A 301 -21.42 -11.17 -19.89
CA THR A 301 -22.14 -12.44 -20.14
C THR A 301 -21.67 -13.58 -19.23
N THR A 302 -20.47 -13.45 -18.68
CA THR A 302 -19.88 -14.42 -17.74
C THR A 302 -20.12 -14.09 -16.26
N LEU A 303 -21.00 -13.12 -15.95
CA LEU A 303 -21.31 -12.68 -14.59
C LEU A 303 -22.71 -13.14 -14.18
N PRO A 304 -22.88 -14.41 -13.76
CA PRO A 304 -24.20 -15.00 -13.55
C PRO A 304 -24.95 -14.39 -12.35
N TYR A 305 -24.25 -13.83 -11.37
CA TYR A 305 -24.84 -13.30 -10.14
C TYR A 305 -25.14 -11.79 -10.17
N LEU A 306 -24.99 -11.15 -11.33
CA LEU A 306 -25.19 -9.71 -11.48
C LEU A 306 -26.67 -9.35 -11.22
N ASP A 307 -26.91 -8.56 -10.18
CA ASP A 307 -28.23 -8.10 -9.74
C ASP A 307 -28.56 -6.70 -10.28
N ALA A 308 -27.55 -5.84 -10.45
CA ALA A 308 -27.72 -4.47 -10.95
C ALA A 308 -26.64 -4.11 -11.96
N PHE A 309 -27.06 -3.53 -13.08
CA PHE A 309 -26.15 -3.02 -14.10
C PHE A 309 -26.61 -1.65 -14.59
N ASN A 310 -25.70 -0.68 -14.58
CA ASN A 310 -25.95 0.64 -15.15
C ASN A 310 -24.78 1.07 -16.04
N CYS A 311 -25.04 1.25 -17.32
CA CYS A 311 -24.10 1.80 -18.29
C CYS A 311 -24.69 2.99 -19.05
N ALA A 312 -25.65 3.69 -18.46
CA ALA A 312 -26.32 4.83 -19.07
C ALA A 312 -25.34 5.90 -19.56
N HIS A 313 -25.71 6.69 -20.56
CA HIS A 313 -24.87 7.73 -21.15
C HIS A 313 -23.55 7.21 -21.76
N SER A 314 -23.50 5.95 -22.18
CA SER A 314 -22.37 5.40 -22.95
C SER A 314 -22.58 5.60 -24.46
N ALA A 315 -22.23 6.80 -24.94
CA ALA A 315 -22.52 7.23 -26.31
C ALA A 315 -21.90 6.36 -27.42
N SER A 316 -20.83 5.62 -27.11
CA SER A 316 -20.11 4.76 -28.07
C SER A 316 -20.53 3.29 -28.03
N LEU A 317 -21.52 2.92 -27.20
CA LEU A 317 -21.92 1.53 -27.01
C LEU A 317 -23.01 1.16 -28.03
N GLU A 318 -22.69 0.23 -28.93
CA GLU A 318 -23.60 -0.20 -30.02
C GLU A 318 -24.55 -1.32 -29.59
N THR A 319 -24.11 -2.18 -28.66
CA THR A 319 -24.88 -3.33 -28.20
C THR A 319 -24.64 -3.59 -26.72
N VAL A 320 -25.62 -4.21 -26.06
CA VAL A 320 -25.51 -4.67 -24.68
C VAL A 320 -26.01 -6.11 -24.61
N ASP A 321 -25.10 -7.07 -24.45
CA ASP A 321 -25.46 -8.49 -24.29
C ASP A 321 -25.69 -8.81 -22.81
N LEU A 322 -26.95 -9.09 -22.48
CA LEU A 322 -27.43 -9.37 -21.12
C LEU A 322 -27.83 -10.84 -20.94
N SER A 323 -27.58 -11.68 -21.94
CA SER A 323 -28.05 -13.08 -22.00
C SER A 323 -27.52 -13.96 -20.86
N GLY A 324 -26.33 -13.63 -20.33
CA GLY A 324 -25.71 -14.33 -19.20
C GLY A 324 -26.21 -13.90 -17.82
N ASN A 325 -26.93 -12.78 -17.72
CA ASN A 325 -27.23 -12.10 -16.45
C ASN A 325 -28.66 -12.35 -15.97
N ARG A 326 -29.04 -13.62 -15.84
CA ARG A 326 -30.44 -14.02 -15.61
C ARG A 326 -31.06 -13.47 -14.33
N TYR A 327 -30.26 -13.24 -13.28
CA TYR A 327 -30.73 -12.74 -11.98
C TYR A 327 -30.81 -11.21 -11.87
N MET A 328 -30.59 -10.49 -12.97
CA MET A 328 -30.64 -9.04 -12.99
C MET A 328 -32.02 -8.51 -12.57
N LYS A 329 -32.01 -7.53 -11.66
CA LYS A 329 -33.22 -6.88 -11.11
C LYS A 329 -33.33 -5.42 -11.53
N VAL A 330 -32.20 -4.74 -11.68
CA VAL A 330 -32.12 -3.31 -12.01
C VAL A 330 -31.22 -3.12 -13.22
N LEU A 331 -31.76 -2.48 -14.25
CA LEU A 331 -31.04 -2.17 -15.48
C LEU A 331 -31.16 -0.69 -15.83
N GLY A 332 -30.04 0.01 -15.84
CA GLY A 332 -29.89 1.38 -16.32
C GLY A 332 -29.13 1.41 -17.65
N VAL A 333 -29.86 1.62 -18.73
CA VAL A 333 -29.32 1.71 -20.11
C VAL A 333 -29.85 2.94 -20.83
N ALA A 334 -30.19 3.99 -20.07
CA ALA A 334 -30.64 5.26 -20.63
C ALA A 334 -29.53 5.95 -21.45
N ALA A 335 -29.91 6.78 -22.42
CA ALA A 335 -29.01 7.55 -23.27
C ALA A 335 -27.93 6.70 -23.96
N LEU A 336 -28.33 5.56 -24.54
CA LEU A 336 -27.52 4.76 -25.45
C LEU A 336 -27.97 5.02 -26.89
N PRO A 337 -27.39 6.02 -27.59
CA PRO A 337 -27.93 6.51 -28.85
C PRO A 337 -27.74 5.54 -30.03
N LEU A 338 -26.87 4.53 -29.91
CA LEU A 338 -26.56 3.58 -30.99
C LEU A 338 -27.27 2.23 -30.84
N VAL A 339 -27.91 1.96 -29.70
CA VAL A 339 -28.57 0.67 -29.44
C VAL A 339 -29.96 0.67 -30.09
N GLU A 340 -30.14 -0.16 -31.12
CA GLU A 340 -31.40 -0.29 -31.85
C GLU A 340 -32.36 -1.33 -31.24
N GLU A 341 -31.80 -2.38 -30.65
CA GLU A 341 -32.55 -3.48 -30.05
C GLU A 341 -31.93 -3.87 -28.70
N LEU A 342 -32.79 -4.16 -27.72
CA LEU A 342 -32.39 -4.67 -26.42
C LEU A 342 -33.06 -6.02 -26.14
N ASP A 343 -32.27 -7.09 -26.07
CA ASP A 343 -32.77 -8.42 -25.74
C ASP A 343 -32.66 -8.69 -24.24
N LEU A 344 -33.80 -8.59 -23.55
CA LEU A 344 -34.00 -8.90 -22.13
C LEU A 344 -34.76 -10.21 -21.93
N SER A 345 -34.85 -11.05 -22.97
CA SER A 345 -35.61 -12.30 -22.92
C SER A 345 -35.01 -13.34 -21.99
N HIS A 346 -33.79 -13.12 -21.48
CA HIS A 346 -33.13 -14.00 -20.52
C HIS A 346 -33.19 -13.46 -19.08
N ASN A 347 -33.73 -12.26 -18.85
CA ASN A 347 -33.70 -11.55 -17.58
C ASN A 347 -35.08 -11.62 -16.88
N GLU A 348 -35.51 -12.82 -16.52
CA GLU A 348 -36.83 -13.09 -15.90
C GLU A 348 -37.09 -12.24 -14.64
N PHE A 349 -36.05 -11.99 -13.85
CA PHE A 349 -36.15 -11.31 -12.56
C PHE A 349 -36.07 -9.78 -12.65
N LEU A 350 -36.05 -9.20 -13.87
CA LEU A 350 -35.95 -7.77 -14.04
C LEU A 350 -37.20 -7.06 -13.48
N VAL A 351 -36.97 -6.02 -12.67
CA VAL A 351 -38.02 -5.29 -11.95
C VAL A 351 -38.02 -3.81 -12.32
N ASP A 352 -36.85 -3.24 -12.57
CA ASP A 352 -36.68 -1.83 -12.96
C ASP A 352 -35.87 -1.75 -14.27
N LEU A 353 -36.49 -1.15 -15.29
CA LEU A 353 -35.90 -0.88 -16.59
C LEU A 353 -35.92 0.62 -16.86
N ASP A 354 -34.73 1.21 -16.97
CA ASP A 354 -34.54 2.57 -17.46
C ASP A 354 -33.76 2.56 -18.77
N CYS A 355 -34.45 2.83 -19.88
CA CYS A 355 -33.89 2.97 -21.22
C CYS A 355 -34.28 4.31 -21.86
N GLU A 356 -34.57 5.33 -21.05
CA GLU A 356 -34.93 6.66 -21.56
C GLU A 356 -33.82 7.26 -22.44
N TRP A 357 -34.17 8.15 -23.37
CA TRP A 357 -33.22 8.86 -24.24
C TRP A 357 -32.36 7.97 -25.16
N CYS A 358 -32.72 6.70 -25.36
CA CYS A 358 -32.14 5.86 -26.41
C CYS A 358 -32.83 6.19 -27.75
N GLU A 359 -32.28 7.15 -28.50
CA GLU A 359 -32.92 7.71 -29.70
C GLU A 359 -33.12 6.70 -30.84
N SER A 360 -32.27 5.67 -30.94
CA SER A 360 -32.34 4.64 -31.98
C SER A 360 -33.08 3.37 -31.52
N LEU A 361 -33.52 3.28 -30.27
CA LEU A 361 -34.04 2.04 -29.69
C LEU A 361 -35.47 1.76 -30.20
N GLU A 362 -35.59 0.87 -31.18
CA GLU A 362 -36.87 0.51 -31.78
C GLU A 362 -37.60 -0.56 -30.96
N THR A 363 -36.88 -1.53 -30.40
CA THR A 363 -37.48 -2.72 -29.77
C THR A 363 -36.76 -3.16 -28.51
N VAL A 364 -37.54 -3.50 -27.49
CA VAL A 364 -37.08 -4.24 -26.30
C VAL A 364 -37.82 -5.57 -26.24
N TRP A 365 -37.07 -6.67 -26.19
CA TRP A 365 -37.61 -8.01 -26.03
C TRP A 365 -37.56 -8.42 -24.57
N LEU A 366 -38.72 -8.56 -23.94
CA LEU A 366 -38.87 -8.97 -22.56
C LEU A 366 -39.05 -10.49 -22.45
N HIS A 367 -38.61 -11.05 -21.34
CA HIS A 367 -39.00 -12.42 -20.96
C HIS A 367 -40.52 -12.49 -20.78
N LYS A 368 -41.17 -13.56 -21.24
CA LYS A 368 -42.64 -13.73 -21.14
C LYS A 368 -43.21 -13.58 -19.71
N ASP A 369 -42.41 -13.94 -18.71
CA ASP A 369 -42.78 -13.90 -17.28
C ASP A 369 -42.22 -12.66 -16.55
N ALA A 370 -41.68 -11.67 -17.28
CA ALA A 370 -41.12 -10.46 -16.67
C ALA A 370 -42.16 -9.70 -15.84
N LYS A 371 -41.77 -9.30 -14.61
CA LYS A 371 -42.64 -8.58 -13.65
C LYS A 371 -42.11 -7.18 -13.38
N LEU A 372 -42.01 -6.38 -14.44
CA LEU A 372 -41.54 -5.00 -14.35
C LEU A 372 -42.47 -4.17 -13.46
N GLN A 373 -41.88 -3.48 -12.48
CA GLN A 373 -42.56 -2.51 -11.62
C GLN A 373 -42.37 -1.08 -12.13
N ARG A 374 -41.20 -0.80 -12.73
CA ARG A 374 -40.87 0.48 -13.34
C ARG A 374 -40.30 0.25 -14.73
N VAL A 375 -40.84 0.99 -15.70
CA VAL A 375 -40.35 1.02 -17.07
C VAL A 375 -40.32 2.46 -17.54
N VAL A 376 -39.13 2.92 -17.91
CA VAL A 376 -38.90 4.21 -18.56
C VAL A 376 -38.30 3.93 -19.92
N LYS A 377 -38.96 4.39 -21.00
CA LYS A 377 -38.55 4.14 -22.39
C LYS A 377 -38.96 5.30 -23.31
N PRO A 378 -38.33 5.45 -24.48
CA PRO A 378 -38.80 6.36 -25.51
C PRO A 378 -40.23 6.01 -25.97
N GLU A 379 -40.98 7.02 -26.41
CA GLU A 379 -42.38 6.82 -26.84
C GLU A 379 -42.49 5.85 -28.02
N HIS A 380 -41.54 5.90 -28.96
CA HIS A 380 -41.53 5.11 -30.19
C HIS A 380 -41.09 3.65 -30.00
N THR A 381 -40.46 3.30 -28.88
CA THR A 381 -39.90 1.97 -28.63
C THR A 381 -41.00 0.93 -28.36
N ASN A 382 -40.97 -0.20 -29.05
CA ASN A 382 -41.89 -1.30 -28.83
C ASN A 382 -41.41 -2.23 -27.71
N LEU A 383 -42.35 -2.69 -26.87
CA LEU A 383 -42.10 -3.76 -25.91
C LEU A 383 -42.74 -5.05 -26.43
N LEU A 384 -41.91 -6.04 -26.73
CA LEU A 384 -42.33 -7.35 -27.22
C LEU A 384 -41.92 -8.43 -26.22
N TYR A 385 -42.58 -9.59 -26.25
CA TYR A 385 -42.29 -10.69 -25.33
C TYR A 385 -41.81 -11.92 -26.12
N LYS A 386 -40.68 -12.51 -25.71
CA LYS A 386 -40.13 -13.77 -26.25
C LYS A 386 -40.37 -14.92 -25.26
N GLN A 387 -40.54 -16.14 -25.80
CA GLN A 387 -40.85 -17.36 -25.03
C GLN A 387 -39.66 -17.96 -24.31
#